data_AF-A0A6P1A537-F1
#
_entry.id   AF-A0A6P1A537-F1
#
_cell.length_a   1.000
_cell.length_b   1.000
_cell.length_c   1.000
_cell.angle_alpha   90.00
_cell.angle_beta   90.00
_cell.angle_gamma   90.00
#
_symmetry.space_group_name_H-M   'P 1'
#
loop_
_entity.id
_entity.type
_entity.pdbx_description
1 polymer ?
#
loop_
_entity_poly.entity_id
_entity_poly.type
_entity_poly.pdbx_seq_one_letter_code
_entity_poly.pdbx_strand_id
1 'polypeptide(L)'
;MVNNNGTLDNTNDDVITDTPDPDFSGNDSLIDQVSDGNGGLDTAIDQVSDGNGNQNTATVDITVNSIPTFVPSTLTQNPNNTFTITSDTTGNAQLLFSFISRNATNVNEIGVFVTDDDQGTVNGIAPGQEGYVEAALSNAQTIFSVLLNPEDSGQTTRLINNFDVGDQLGFYLVQNSTKEAVLAGQNASVFFGDASFNSDGLDHIQSETNSDGVLTLNFEDADDQDFDDLVVTVQDASALTPIVGTGNPQIQGQVELLDLTDVTGTVTPEIVVSSQAVFENSFGFYQVDDASGKIGNLNPGDAGYAELAVSNQVDLASGLSGGVLLAPFLIANGTVEEFLTQNPTNQQGSGLNAYFSFLSANPDQFDHVRLLGDNQFSFEDTFGGGDLDYDDLVVEVIF
;
A
#
# COMPACT_ATOMS: atom_id res chain seq x y z
N MET A 1 19.45 6.28 -48.50
CA MET A 1 20.19 7.17 -47.56
C MET A 1 19.28 8.33 -47.20
N VAL A 2 19.24 8.73 -45.92
CA VAL A 2 18.47 9.91 -45.50
C VAL A 2 19.20 11.16 -45.97
N ASN A 3 18.56 12.01 -46.77
CA ASN A 3 19.01 13.35 -47.08
C ASN A 3 18.27 14.33 -46.18
N ASN A 4 18.98 14.95 -45.26
CA ASN A 4 18.43 15.90 -44.31
C ASN A 4 18.40 17.36 -44.80
N ASN A 5 18.66 17.59 -46.10
CA ASN A 5 18.71 18.91 -46.73
C ASN A 5 19.58 19.97 -46.00
N GLY A 6 20.51 19.55 -45.13
CA GLY A 6 21.36 20.43 -44.34
C GLY A 6 20.74 20.94 -43.03
N THR A 7 19.57 20.43 -42.61
CA THR A 7 18.83 20.82 -41.41
C THR A 7 18.71 19.64 -40.43
N LEU A 8 19.63 19.55 -39.47
CA LEU A 8 19.73 18.37 -38.59
C LEU A 8 18.47 18.14 -37.71
N ASP A 9 17.70 19.18 -37.43
CA ASP A 9 16.60 19.17 -36.46
C ASP A 9 15.22 19.45 -37.11
N ASN A 10 15.13 19.48 -38.45
CA ASN A 10 13.88 19.73 -39.17
C ASN A 10 13.40 18.49 -39.92
N THR A 11 12.74 17.57 -39.23
CA THR A 11 12.27 16.32 -39.82
C THR A 11 11.18 16.50 -40.91
N ASN A 12 10.58 17.70 -41.03
CA ASN A 12 9.56 17.98 -42.05
C ASN A 12 10.12 18.14 -43.46
N ASP A 13 11.44 18.24 -43.62
CA ASP A 13 12.10 18.33 -44.93
C ASP A 13 13.08 17.18 -45.22
N ASP A 14 13.16 16.19 -44.34
CA ASP A 14 13.97 15.00 -44.53
C ASP A 14 13.39 14.10 -45.64
N VAL A 15 14.26 13.60 -46.52
CA VAL A 15 13.86 12.73 -47.63
C VAL A 15 14.70 11.47 -47.64
N ILE A 16 14.03 10.31 -47.65
CA ILE A 16 14.68 9.02 -47.87
C ILE A 16 14.51 8.66 -49.33
N THR A 17 15.63 8.54 -50.03
CA THR A 17 15.65 8.06 -51.42
C THR A 17 16.20 6.65 -51.46
N ASP A 18 15.38 5.76 -51.98
CA ASP A 18 15.77 4.44 -52.44
C ASP A 18 15.81 4.41 -53.97
N THR A 19 16.84 3.81 -54.54
CA THR A 19 17.04 3.72 -56.00
C THR A 19 17.49 2.31 -56.32
N PRO A 20 16.54 1.39 -56.58
CA PRO A 20 16.86 0.03 -56.96
C PRO A 20 17.71 -0.04 -58.24
N ASP A 21 18.40 -1.16 -58.43
CA ASP A 21 19.14 -1.44 -59.67
C ASP A 21 18.16 -1.33 -60.87
N PRO A 22 18.52 -0.66 -61.99
CA PRO A 22 17.67 -0.51 -63.16
C PRO A 22 17.01 -1.78 -63.72
N ASP A 23 17.56 -2.97 -63.42
CA ASP A 23 17.04 -4.27 -63.86
C ASP A 23 16.31 -5.05 -62.73
N PHE A 24 16.08 -4.42 -61.57
CA PHE A 24 15.37 -5.04 -60.44
C PHE A 24 13.90 -5.28 -60.77
N SER A 25 13.39 -6.46 -60.45
CA SER A 25 11.95 -6.76 -60.49
C SER A 25 11.56 -7.58 -59.27
N GLY A 26 10.61 -7.08 -58.48
CA GLY A 26 10.25 -7.66 -57.20
C GLY A 26 9.70 -6.63 -56.21
N ASN A 27 9.48 -7.07 -54.98
CA ASN A 27 9.14 -6.18 -53.87
C ASN A 27 10.42 -5.72 -53.18
N ASP A 28 10.49 -4.45 -52.85
CA ASP A 28 11.51 -3.87 -51.98
C ASP A 28 10.86 -3.37 -50.68
N SER A 29 11.65 -3.31 -49.61
CA SER A 29 11.17 -2.83 -48.30
C SER A 29 12.15 -1.84 -47.69
N LEU A 30 11.62 -0.70 -47.30
CA LEU A 30 12.31 0.28 -46.47
C LEU A 30 11.82 0.12 -45.03
N ILE A 31 12.75 0.15 -44.07
CA ILE A 31 12.43 0.17 -42.65
C ILE A 31 13.05 1.44 -42.09
N ASP A 32 12.19 2.33 -41.60
CA ASP A 32 12.61 3.59 -41.02
C ASP A 32 12.17 3.68 -39.56
N GLN A 33 13.03 4.32 -38.75
CA GLN A 33 12.75 4.64 -37.36
C GLN A 33 12.56 6.14 -37.21
N VAL A 34 11.46 6.54 -36.60
CA VAL A 34 11.14 7.95 -36.34
C VAL A 34 11.00 8.17 -34.83
N SER A 35 11.42 9.35 -34.37
CA SER A 35 11.36 9.76 -32.96
C SER A 35 10.92 11.21 -32.87
N ASP A 36 10.15 11.54 -31.84
CA ASP A 36 9.74 12.92 -31.51
C ASP A 36 10.73 13.64 -30.58
N GLY A 37 11.80 12.96 -30.17
CA GLY A 37 12.81 13.49 -29.24
C GLY A 37 12.42 13.42 -27.75
N ASN A 38 11.24 12.91 -27.41
CA ASN A 38 10.72 12.79 -26.04
C ASN A 38 10.68 11.34 -25.51
N GLY A 39 11.32 10.41 -26.21
CA GLY A 39 11.48 9.01 -25.80
C GLY A 39 10.62 8.04 -26.62
N GLY A 40 11.18 6.86 -26.91
CA GLY A 40 10.56 5.86 -27.80
C GLY A 40 10.97 6.01 -29.28
N LEU A 41 10.88 4.89 -30.02
CA LEU A 41 11.11 4.82 -31.47
C LEU A 41 9.90 4.14 -32.11
N ASP A 42 9.24 4.83 -33.04
CA ASP A 42 8.23 4.20 -33.88
C ASP A 42 8.91 3.62 -35.13
N THR A 43 8.52 2.40 -35.52
CA THR A 43 9.05 1.73 -36.71
C THR A 43 7.97 1.66 -37.79
N ALA A 44 8.25 2.25 -38.95
CA ALA A 44 7.43 2.10 -40.15
C ALA A 44 8.08 1.09 -41.10
N ILE A 45 7.26 0.22 -41.71
CA ILE A 45 7.69 -0.72 -42.75
C ILE A 45 6.96 -0.36 -44.03
N ASP A 46 7.70 0.18 -44.98
CA ASP A 46 7.17 0.56 -46.28
C ASP A 46 7.52 -0.50 -47.31
N GLN A 47 6.51 -1.04 -48.00
CA GLN A 47 6.70 -1.97 -49.10
C GLN A 47 6.43 -1.28 -50.44
N VAL A 48 7.42 -1.31 -51.32
CA VAL A 48 7.34 -0.75 -52.67
C VAL A 48 7.42 -1.89 -53.68
N SER A 49 6.52 -1.91 -54.65
CA SER A 49 6.49 -2.91 -55.72
C SER A 49 6.69 -2.25 -57.07
N ASP A 50 7.77 -2.63 -57.76
CA ASP A 50 8.00 -2.30 -59.16
C ASP A 50 7.25 -3.32 -60.01
N GLY A 51 6.19 -2.86 -60.67
CA GLY A 51 5.40 -3.71 -61.57
C GLY A 51 5.79 -3.65 -63.04
N ASN A 52 6.68 -2.76 -63.52
CA ASN A 52 6.97 -2.57 -64.96
C ASN A 52 8.14 -1.60 -65.34
N GLY A 53 9.13 -1.35 -64.48
CA GLY A 53 10.38 -0.65 -64.88
C GLY A 53 10.25 0.85 -65.20
N ASN A 54 9.26 1.54 -64.64
CA ASN A 54 9.19 3.02 -64.63
C ASN A 54 9.45 3.55 -63.21
N GLN A 55 10.02 4.75 -63.09
CA GLN A 55 10.14 5.44 -61.79
C GLN A 55 8.74 5.66 -61.18
N ASN A 56 8.40 4.89 -60.16
CA ASN A 56 7.21 5.09 -59.34
C ASN A 56 7.60 5.90 -58.09
N THR A 57 6.75 6.85 -57.71
CA THR A 57 6.88 7.57 -56.43
C THR A 57 5.71 7.17 -55.53
N ALA A 58 6.01 6.82 -54.29
CA ALA A 58 5.03 6.59 -53.23
C ALA A 58 5.27 7.66 -52.15
N THR A 59 4.19 8.18 -51.56
CA THR A 59 4.26 9.11 -50.42
C THR A 59 3.61 8.40 -49.25
N VAL A 60 4.31 8.36 -48.11
CA VAL A 60 3.85 7.74 -46.86
C VAL A 60 3.66 8.85 -45.84
N ASP A 61 2.43 9.01 -45.35
CA ASP A 61 2.12 9.92 -44.26
C ASP A 61 2.32 9.19 -42.93
N ILE A 62 3.43 9.49 -42.23
CA ILE A 62 3.71 8.96 -40.89
C ILE A 62 3.16 9.95 -39.87
N THR A 63 2.20 9.51 -39.05
CA THR A 63 1.73 10.29 -37.90
C THR A 63 2.48 9.83 -36.65
N VAL A 64 3.39 10.66 -36.16
CA VAL A 64 4.03 10.46 -34.84
C VAL A 64 3.12 11.10 -33.80
N ASN A 65 2.41 10.26 -33.05
CA ASN A 65 1.66 10.77 -31.89
C ASN A 65 2.67 10.96 -30.76
N SER A 66 2.83 12.19 -30.29
CA SER A 66 3.59 12.44 -29.06
C SER A 66 3.02 11.54 -27.96
N ILE A 67 3.85 10.70 -27.35
CA ILE A 67 3.47 10.08 -26.09
C ILE A 67 3.31 11.24 -25.10
N PRO A 68 2.14 11.41 -24.45
CA PRO A 68 2.01 12.42 -23.41
C PRO A 68 3.16 12.22 -22.41
N THR A 69 3.92 13.28 -22.14
CA THR A 69 4.93 13.23 -21.08
C THR A 69 4.18 12.98 -19.77
N PHE A 70 4.25 11.75 -19.26
CA PHE A 70 3.62 11.36 -18.00
C PHE A 70 4.06 12.32 -16.90
N VAL A 71 3.11 13.05 -16.31
CA VAL A 71 3.36 13.83 -15.10
C VAL A 71 2.99 12.93 -13.91
N PRO A 72 3.96 12.60 -13.04
CA PRO A 72 3.68 11.77 -11.87
C PRO A 72 2.64 12.44 -10.97
N SER A 73 1.93 11.63 -10.20
CA SER A 73 1.01 12.15 -9.19
C SER A 73 1.79 12.97 -8.16
N THR A 74 1.24 14.10 -7.74
CA THR A 74 1.78 14.93 -6.67
C THR A 74 0.69 15.24 -5.67
N LEU A 75 1.05 15.36 -4.40
CA LEU A 75 0.16 15.79 -3.33
C LEU A 75 0.28 17.31 -3.17
N THR A 76 -0.76 18.03 -3.55
CA THR A 76 -0.82 19.49 -3.38
C THR A 76 -1.52 19.81 -2.07
N GLN A 77 -0.78 20.42 -1.14
CA GLN A 77 -1.31 20.82 0.17
C GLN A 77 -2.30 21.98 0.07
N ASN A 78 -3.42 21.85 0.79
CA ASN A 78 -4.44 22.86 1.02
C ASN A 78 -4.23 23.58 2.37
N PRO A 79 -4.88 24.73 2.63
CA PRO A 79 -4.69 25.49 3.87
C PRO A 79 -5.02 24.75 5.18
N ASN A 80 -5.85 23.70 5.13
CA ASN A 80 -6.29 22.92 6.29
C ASN A 80 -5.51 21.60 6.42
N ASN A 81 -4.25 21.59 5.97
CA ASN A 81 -3.35 20.43 6.00
C ASN A 81 -3.94 19.13 5.39
N THR A 82 -4.82 19.29 4.39
CA THR A 82 -5.28 18.21 3.50
C THR A 82 -4.55 18.30 2.17
N PHE A 83 -4.51 17.20 1.41
CA PHE A 83 -3.69 17.10 0.21
C PHE A 83 -4.51 16.59 -0.97
N THR A 84 -4.59 17.38 -2.05
CA THR A 84 -5.25 16.92 -3.27
C THR A 84 -4.26 16.11 -4.10
N ILE A 85 -4.64 14.90 -4.51
CA ILE A 85 -3.87 14.13 -5.49
C ILE A 85 -4.05 14.79 -6.86
N THR A 86 -2.96 15.25 -7.46
CA THR A 86 -2.94 15.89 -8.78
C THR A 86 -2.06 15.12 -9.75
N SER A 87 -2.55 14.87 -10.96
CA SER A 87 -1.83 14.24 -12.08
C SER A 87 -2.28 14.88 -13.40
N ASP A 88 -1.51 14.73 -14.48
CA ASP A 88 -1.96 15.10 -15.84
C ASP A 88 -2.90 14.06 -16.47
N THR A 89 -3.04 12.90 -15.82
CA THR A 89 -3.99 11.85 -16.19
C THR A 89 -5.16 11.79 -15.19
N THR A 90 -6.28 11.23 -15.65
CA THR A 90 -7.45 10.97 -14.81
C THR A 90 -7.53 9.49 -14.49
N GLY A 91 -7.94 9.12 -13.28
CA GLY A 91 -8.19 7.73 -12.90
C GLY A 91 -7.57 7.41 -11.55
N ASN A 92 -7.18 6.16 -11.36
CA ASN A 92 -6.59 5.66 -10.13
C ASN A 92 -5.20 6.27 -9.89
N ALA A 93 -4.89 6.56 -8.63
CA ALA A 93 -3.59 7.00 -8.16
C ALA A 93 -3.00 5.98 -7.19
N GLN A 94 -1.69 5.78 -7.30
CA GLN A 94 -0.93 4.88 -6.45
C GLN A 94 0.16 5.68 -5.73
N LEU A 95 0.19 5.57 -4.40
CA LEU A 95 1.13 6.28 -3.54
C LEU A 95 2.00 5.28 -2.78
N LEU A 96 3.30 5.54 -2.76
CA LEU A 96 4.26 4.81 -1.92
C LEU A 96 4.58 5.67 -0.69
N PHE A 97 4.35 5.09 0.47
CA PHE A 97 4.75 5.60 1.78
C PHE A 97 6.06 4.90 2.18
N SER A 98 7.03 5.66 2.68
CA SER A 98 8.30 5.10 3.14
C SER A 98 8.71 5.70 4.46
N PHE A 99 9.00 4.84 5.43
CA PHE A 99 9.53 5.22 6.72
C PHE A 99 10.94 5.82 6.58
N ILE A 100 11.21 6.92 7.29
CA ILE A 100 12.51 7.59 7.30
C ILE A 100 13.17 7.52 8.68
N SER A 101 12.46 7.98 9.71
CA SER A 101 12.97 8.04 11.08
C SER A 101 11.85 8.14 12.10
N ARG A 102 12.20 7.89 13.36
CA ARG A 102 11.31 8.04 14.52
C ARG A 102 12.07 8.56 15.73
N ASN A 103 11.33 9.16 16.66
CA ASN A 103 11.80 9.54 17.99
C ASN A 103 10.69 9.44 19.07
N ALA A 104 9.63 8.67 18.84
CA ALA A 104 8.57 8.56 19.85
C ALA A 104 8.98 7.74 21.09
N THR A 105 8.09 7.63 22.07
CA THR A 105 8.22 6.66 23.18
C THR A 105 7.22 5.51 23.12
N ASN A 106 6.24 5.59 22.22
CA ASN A 106 5.19 4.60 22.03
C ASN A 106 5.21 4.02 20.61
N VAL A 107 4.57 2.86 20.43
CA VAL A 107 4.25 2.32 19.09
C VAL A 107 2.99 3.00 18.59
N ASN A 108 3.19 4.00 17.74
CA ASN A 108 2.12 4.79 17.13
C ASN A 108 1.70 4.16 15.79
N GLU A 109 0.41 4.24 15.48
CA GLU A 109 -0.12 3.94 14.14
C GLU A 109 -0.31 5.25 13.38
N ILE A 110 0.08 5.27 12.10
CA ILE A 110 -0.34 6.33 11.19
C ILE A 110 -1.19 5.79 10.05
N GLY A 111 -2.02 6.66 9.49
CA GLY A 111 -2.75 6.35 8.29
C GLY A 111 -3.27 7.57 7.55
N VAL A 112 -4.07 7.28 6.54
CA VAL A 112 -4.59 8.22 5.56
C VAL A 112 -6.07 7.97 5.33
N PHE A 113 -6.84 9.04 5.15
CA PHE A 113 -8.27 8.97 4.87
C PHE A 113 -8.65 9.99 3.80
N VAL A 114 -9.73 9.71 3.07
CA VAL A 114 -10.26 10.62 2.05
C VAL A 114 -11.27 11.58 2.69
N THR A 115 -11.22 12.85 2.31
CA THR A 115 -12.15 13.91 2.73
C THR A 115 -13.11 14.26 1.59
N ASP A 116 -14.32 14.67 1.95
CA ASP A 116 -15.37 15.09 1.01
C ASP A 116 -15.01 16.43 0.33
N ASP A 117 -14.28 17.30 1.04
CA ASP A 117 -13.94 18.66 0.63
C ASP A 117 -12.60 19.17 1.22
N ASP A 118 -12.22 20.39 0.84
CA ASP A 118 -10.99 21.07 1.29
C ASP A 118 -11.07 21.57 2.75
N GLN A 119 -12.25 21.46 3.38
CA GLN A 119 -12.46 21.73 4.80
C GLN A 119 -12.25 20.48 5.66
N GLY A 120 -11.90 19.35 5.04
CA GLY A 120 -11.66 18.09 5.73
C GLY A 120 -12.92 17.40 6.22
N THR A 121 -14.10 17.75 5.70
CA THR A 121 -15.35 17.07 6.03
C THR A 121 -15.24 15.58 5.66
N VAL A 122 -15.76 14.69 6.52
CA VAL A 122 -15.84 13.24 6.22
C VAL A 122 -17.27 12.77 6.44
N ASN A 123 -17.89 12.17 5.43
CA ASN A 123 -19.28 11.73 5.46
C ASN A 123 -20.25 12.84 5.91
N GLY A 124 -19.98 14.09 5.51
CA GLY A 124 -20.74 15.28 5.90
C GLY A 124 -20.50 15.79 7.33
N ILE A 125 -19.55 15.22 8.07
CA ILE A 125 -19.18 15.64 9.42
C ILE A 125 -17.92 16.49 9.33
N ALA A 126 -18.00 17.73 9.80
CA ALA A 126 -16.87 18.66 9.78
C ALA A 126 -15.91 18.39 10.96
N PRO A 127 -14.61 18.72 10.82
CA PRO A 127 -13.66 18.66 11.92
C PRO A 127 -14.17 19.34 13.20
N GLY A 128 -13.91 18.72 14.35
CA GLY A 128 -14.37 19.18 15.67
C GLY A 128 -15.84 18.90 16.00
N GLN A 129 -16.63 18.34 15.08
CA GLN A 129 -17.98 17.84 15.40
C GLN A 129 -17.91 16.47 16.09
N GLU A 130 -18.93 16.17 16.91
CA GLU A 130 -19.12 14.85 17.51
C GLU A 130 -19.22 13.78 16.42
N GLY A 131 -18.43 12.71 16.53
CA GLY A 131 -18.37 11.63 15.53
C GLY A 131 -17.33 11.82 14.43
N TYR A 132 -16.57 12.92 14.40
CA TYR A 132 -15.58 13.17 13.34
C TYR A 132 -14.45 12.14 13.34
N VAL A 133 -13.89 11.81 14.51
CA VAL A 133 -12.81 10.83 14.65
C VAL A 133 -13.24 9.48 14.10
N GLU A 134 -14.42 9.01 14.50
CA GLU A 134 -14.97 7.74 14.05
C GLU A 134 -15.25 7.74 12.55
N ALA A 135 -15.74 8.86 12.00
CA ALA A 135 -15.98 9.01 10.57
C ALA A 135 -14.68 8.96 9.76
N ALA A 136 -13.64 9.67 10.20
CA ALA A 136 -12.33 9.69 9.57
C ALA A 136 -11.67 8.31 9.61
N LEU A 137 -11.60 7.67 10.78
CA LEU A 137 -10.97 6.36 10.95
C LEU A 137 -11.73 5.22 10.25
N SER A 138 -13.06 5.29 10.17
CA SER A 138 -13.86 4.30 9.42
C SER A 138 -13.63 4.36 7.91
N ASN A 139 -13.20 5.51 7.38
CA ASN A 139 -12.84 5.71 5.97
C ASN A 139 -11.33 5.56 5.70
N ALA A 140 -10.55 5.25 6.73
CA ALA A 140 -9.11 5.30 6.67
C ALA A 140 -8.45 4.00 6.20
N GLN A 141 -7.28 4.15 5.58
CA GLN A 141 -6.28 3.11 5.41
C GLN A 141 -5.15 3.35 6.40
N THR A 142 -4.83 2.34 7.21
CA THR A 142 -3.57 2.29 7.98
C THR A 142 -2.43 2.30 6.99
N ILE A 143 -1.42 3.15 7.20
CA ILE A 143 -0.17 3.16 6.45
C ILE A 143 0.74 2.09 7.06
N PHE A 144 1.15 2.28 8.32
CA PHE A 144 1.81 1.31 9.17
C PHE A 144 1.89 1.81 10.62
N SER A 145 2.14 0.90 11.56
CA SER A 145 2.72 1.18 12.87
C SER A 145 4.24 1.13 12.80
N VAL A 146 4.93 1.83 13.70
CA VAL A 146 6.40 1.80 13.76
C VAL A 146 6.87 1.33 15.12
N LEU A 147 7.69 0.28 15.13
CA LEU A 147 8.23 -0.31 16.35
C LEU A 147 9.25 0.60 17.02
N LEU A 148 9.44 0.43 18.32
CA LEU A 148 10.39 1.23 19.10
C LEU A 148 11.85 0.92 18.72
N ASN A 149 12.11 -0.33 18.34
CA ASN A 149 13.42 -0.84 17.97
C ASN A 149 13.69 -0.63 16.46
N PRO A 150 14.67 0.22 16.07
CA PRO A 150 14.91 0.54 14.66
C PRO A 150 15.37 -0.65 13.82
N GLU A 151 15.99 -1.66 14.44
CA GLU A 151 16.44 -2.87 13.75
C GLU A 151 15.26 -3.75 13.30
N ASP A 152 14.12 -3.65 13.99
CA ASP A 152 12.89 -4.38 13.68
C ASP A 152 11.97 -3.62 12.71
N SER A 153 12.25 -2.33 12.48
CA SER A 153 11.45 -1.46 11.61
C SER A 153 11.90 -1.44 10.13
N GLY A 154 12.95 -2.17 9.76
CA GLY A 154 13.38 -2.40 8.37
C GLY A 154 13.38 -1.16 7.43
N GLN A 155 13.36 -1.37 6.11
CA GLN A 155 12.85 -0.35 5.19
C GLN A 155 11.34 -0.58 5.06
N THR A 156 10.58 -0.18 6.08
CA THR A 156 9.13 -0.20 6.04
C THR A 156 8.63 0.68 4.90
N THR A 157 7.94 0.05 3.94
CA THR A 157 7.21 0.75 2.89
C THR A 157 5.79 0.24 2.78
N ARG A 158 4.90 1.11 2.35
CA ARG A 158 3.52 0.76 2.08
C ARG A 158 3.06 1.36 0.76
N LEU A 159 2.57 0.54 -0.15
CA LEU A 159 2.01 0.97 -1.42
C LEU A 159 0.49 0.88 -1.37
N ILE A 160 -0.18 2.03 -1.44
CA ILE A 160 -1.65 2.10 -1.45
C ILE A 160 -2.11 2.50 -2.86
N ASN A 161 -2.96 1.67 -3.46
CA ASN A 161 -3.32 1.73 -4.89
C ASN A 161 -4.82 1.94 -5.14
N ASN A 162 -5.58 2.40 -4.15
CA ASN A 162 -7.03 2.54 -4.22
C ASN A 162 -7.50 3.99 -4.07
N PHE A 163 -6.62 4.95 -4.37
CA PHE A 163 -6.99 6.36 -4.49
C PHE A 163 -7.38 6.70 -5.93
N ASP A 164 -8.04 7.84 -6.11
CA ASP A 164 -8.29 8.47 -7.39
C ASP A 164 -7.60 9.84 -7.49
N VAL A 165 -7.19 10.21 -8.70
CA VAL A 165 -6.73 11.57 -8.99
C VAL A 165 -7.88 12.54 -8.73
N GLY A 166 -7.62 13.54 -7.88
CA GLY A 166 -8.60 14.48 -7.36
C GLY A 166 -9.09 14.17 -5.95
N ASP A 167 -8.77 12.99 -5.39
CA ASP A 167 -9.01 12.70 -3.98
C ASP A 167 -8.29 13.71 -3.10
N GLN A 168 -8.94 14.06 -1.99
CA GLN A 168 -8.37 14.89 -0.94
C GLN A 168 -8.03 14.02 0.25
N LEU A 169 -6.77 14.02 0.66
CA LEU A 169 -6.25 13.16 1.70
C LEU A 169 -6.01 13.95 2.98
N GLY A 170 -6.49 13.42 4.10
CA GLY A 170 -6.04 13.76 5.43
C GLY A 170 -5.16 12.65 5.99
N PHE A 171 -4.26 12.99 6.91
CA PHE A 171 -3.40 12.05 7.63
C PHE A 171 -3.72 12.07 9.11
N TYR A 172 -3.53 10.93 9.77
CA TYR A 172 -3.73 10.80 11.22
C TYR A 172 -2.59 10.01 11.88
N LEU A 173 -2.47 10.19 13.19
CA LEU A 173 -1.67 9.39 14.10
C LEU A 173 -2.55 8.94 15.28
N VAL A 174 -2.56 7.64 15.58
CA VAL A 174 -3.16 7.08 16.81
C VAL A 174 -2.04 6.75 17.78
N GLN A 175 -2.02 7.46 18.91
CA GLN A 175 -0.93 7.34 19.88
C GLN A 175 -1.07 6.05 20.69
N ASN A 176 0.01 5.24 20.71
CA ASN A 176 0.11 3.99 21.47
C ASN A 176 -1.09 3.03 21.29
N SER A 177 -1.73 3.03 20.12
CA SER A 177 -2.95 2.26 19.84
C SER A 177 -3.17 2.13 18.34
N THR A 178 -4.29 1.57 17.92
CA THR A 178 -4.69 1.36 16.52
C THR A 178 -6.01 2.05 16.22
N LYS A 179 -6.31 2.30 14.94
CA LYS A 179 -7.64 2.81 14.57
C LYS A 179 -8.75 1.83 14.96
N GLU A 180 -8.50 0.53 14.92
CA GLU A 180 -9.43 -0.54 15.27
C GLU A 180 -9.81 -0.44 16.74
N ALA A 181 -8.83 -0.24 17.63
CA ALA A 181 -9.05 -0.03 19.05
C ALA A 181 -9.90 1.22 19.31
N VAL A 182 -9.63 2.33 18.62
CA VAL A 182 -10.44 3.56 18.73
C VAL A 182 -11.87 3.32 18.28
N LEU A 183 -12.07 2.67 17.13
CA LEU A 183 -13.41 2.34 16.60
C LEU A 183 -14.17 1.35 17.48
N ALA A 184 -13.46 0.49 18.22
CA ALA A 184 -14.02 -0.38 19.25
C ALA A 184 -14.37 0.36 20.56
N GLY A 185 -14.10 1.67 20.65
CA GLY A 185 -14.39 2.51 21.80
C GLY A 185 -13.32 2.50 22.89
N GLN A 186 -12.11 2.02 22.58
CA GLN A 186 -10.97 2.17 23.49
C GLN A 186 -10.51 3.63 23.50
N ASN A 187 -10.02 4.07 24.66
CA ASN A 187 -9.59 5.46 24.83
C ASN A 187 -8.14 5.61 24.37
N ALA A 188 -7.94 6.13 23.16
CA ALA A 188 -6.64 6.52 22.63
C ALA A 188 -6.70 7.92 22.02
N SER A 189 -5.57 8.63 22.04
CA SER A 189 -5.45 9.93 21.40
C SER A 189 -5.34 9.76 19.89
N VAL A 190 -6.11 10.54 19.14
CA VAL A 190 -6.05 10.60 17.68
C VAL A 190 -5.71 12.03 17.29
N PHE A 191 -4.64 12.17 16.51
CA PHE A 191 -4.12 13.45 16.07
C PHE A 191 -4.19 13.53 14.55
N PHE A 192 -4.56 14.70 14.04
CA PHE A 192 -4.69 15.02 12.63
C PHE A 192 -3.77 16.17 12.24
N GLY A 193 -3.59 16.38 10.94
CA GLY A 193 -2.66 17.39 10.45
C GLY A 193 -2.97 18.84 10.87
N ASP A 194 -4.24 19.24 10.91
CA ASP A 194 -4.63 20.64 11.17
C ASP A 194 -5.24 20.84 12.56
N ALA A 195 -4.86 21.94 13.21
CA ALA A 195 -5.32 22.34 14.53
C ALA A 195 -6.84 22.34 14.71
N SER A 196 -7.62 22.65 13.68
CA SER A 196 -9.08 22.66 13.77
C SER A 196 -9.70 21.25 13.86
N PHE A 197 -8.90 20.22 13.62
CA PHE A 197 -9.32 18.81 13.67
C PHE A 197 -9.01 18.21 15.04
N ASN A 198 -8.13 18.86 15.81
CA ASN A 198 -7.63 18.36 17.08
C ASN A 198 -8.29 19.08 18.26
N SER A 199 -8.56 18.30 19.32
CA SER A 199 -9.25 18.82 20.51
C SER A 199 -8.41 19.80 21.34
N ASP A 200 -7.09 19.76 21.18
CA ASP A 200 -6.11 20.65 21.82
C ASP A 200 -5.81 21.92 20.99
N GLY A 201 -6.27 21.97 19.74
CA GLY A 201 -6.08 23.10 18.84
C GLY A 201 -4.64 23.24 18.32
N LEU A 202 -3.89 22.13 18.20
CA LEU A 202 -2.53 22.11 17.68
C LEU A 202 -2.44 21.34 16.35
N ASP A 203 -1.52 21.76 15.48
CA ASP A 203 -1.14 20.96 14.31
C ASP A 203 -0.25 19.80 14.79
N HIS A 204 -0.54 18.57 14.36
CA HIS A 204 0.28 17.39 14.69
C HIS A 204 1.04 16.82 13.51
N ILE A 205 0.97 17.47 12.35
CA ILE A 205 1.72 17.07 11.16
C ILE A 205 2.29 18.29 10.47
N GLN A 206 3.62 18.35 10.35
CA GLN A 206 4.29 19.29 9.46
C GLN A 206 4.64 18.60 8.15
N SER A 207 4.50 19.33 7.05
CA SER A 207 4.79 18.79 5.73
C SER A 207 5.70 19.68 4.89
N GLU A 208 6.56 19.05 4.09
CA GLU A 208 7.38 19.72 3.09
C GLU A 208 7.34 18.92 1.78
N THR A 209 7.07 19.59 0.66
CA THR A 209 7.15 18.98 -0.68
C THR A 209 8.44 19.42 -1.37
N ASN A 210 9.27 18.44 -1.71
CA ASN A 210 10.51 18.66 -2.43
C ASN A 210 10.26 19.00 -3.92
N SER A 211 11.27 19.54 -4.60
CA SER A 211 11.16 19.93 -6.02
C SER A 211 10.91 18.77 -6.99
N ASP A 212 11.14 17.54 -6.55
CA ASP A 212 10.87 16.29 -7.27
C ASP A 212 9.45 15.76 -7.01
N GLY A 213 8.64 16.44 -6.20
CA GLY A 213 7.26 16.07 -5.90
C GLY A 213 7.11 15.11 -4.71
N VAL A 214 8.19 14.72 -4.05
CA VAL A 214 8.14 13.90 -2.84
C VAL A 214 7.67 14.75 -1.66
N LEU A 215 6.59 14.32 -1.01
CA LEU A 215 6.04 14.92 0.20
C LEU A 215 6.68 14.25 1.42
N THR A 216 7.22 15.03 2.35
CA THR A 216 7.64 14.55 3.68
C THR A 216 6.59 14.95 4.69
N LEU A 217 6.15 14.00 5.51
CA LEU A 217 5.26 14.19 6.65
C LEU A 217 6.06 13.94 7.94
N ASN A 218 6.00 14.90 8.85
CA ASN A 218 6.68 14.90 10.14
C ASN A 218 5.57 14.95 11.20
N PHE A 219 5.35 13.85 11.92
CA PHE A 219 4.26 13.69 12.87
C PHE A 219 4.70 14.01 14.29
N GLU A 220 3.74 14.41 15.11
CA GLU A 220 3.89 14.74 16.54
C GLU A 220 2.86 13.96 17.39
N ASP A 221 3.30 13.25 18.42
CA ASP A 221 2.46 12.44 19.31
C ASP A 221 2.02 13.15 20.61
N ALA A 222 2.34 14.45 20.73
CA ALA A 222 1.88 15.43 21.72
C ALA A 222 2.74 15.57 22.98
N ASP A 223 4.03 15.28 22.93
CA ASP A 223 4.93 15.41 24.06
C ASP A 223 5.78 16.70 24.02
N ASP A 224 6.43 17.03 22.91
CA ASP A 224 7.44 18.09 22.84
C ASP A 224 7.40 19.03 21.62
N GLN A 225 6.56 18.73 20.61
CA GLN A 225 6.32 19.55 19.41
C GLN A 225 7.55 19.74 18.52
N ASP A 226 8.47 18.78 18.49
CA ASP A 226 9.59 18.77 17.56
C ASP A 226 9.27 18.10 16.21
N PHE A 227 8.13 17.39 16.13
CA PHE A 227 7.62 16.68 14.95
C PHE A 227 8.56 15.60 14.41
N ASP A 228 9.47 15.05 15.22
CA ASP A 228 10.36 13.97 14.79
C ASP A 228 9.98 12.58 15.33
N ASP A 229 8.83 12.49 16.01
CA ASP A 229 8.22 11.24 16.49
C ASP A 229 8.11 10.19 15.40
N LEU A 230 7.68 10.62 14.21
CA LEU A 230 7.64 9.80 13.02
C LEU A 230 7.79 10.65 11.75
N VAL A 231 8.72 10.26 10.87
CA VAL A 231 8.97 10.92 9.59
C VAL A 231 8.76 9.93 8.46
N VAL A 232 7.90 10.29 7.51
CA VAL A 232 7.50 9.45 6.36
C VAL A 232 7.51 10.25 5.08
N THR A 233 7.96 9.65 3.98
CA THR A 233 7.80 10.23 2.65
C THR A 233 6.63 9.62 1.90
N VAL A 234 5.96 10.42 1.09
CA VAL A 234 4.89 10.03 0.17
C VAL A 234 5.30 10.43 -1.25
N GLN A 235 5.22 9.50 -2.18
CA GLN A 235 5.57 9.73 -3.58
C GLN A 235 4.65 8.99 -4.55
N ASP A 236 4.59 9.46 -5.80
CA ASP A 236 3.96 8.70 -6.88
C ASP A 236 4.60 7.32 -7.02
N ALA A 237 3.72 6.34 -7.18
CA ALA A 237 4.10 4.96 -7.38
C ALA A 237 3.39 4.36 -8.59
N SER A 238 2.87 5.18 -9.51
CA SER A 238 2.08 4.72 -10.66
C SER A 238 2.87 3.79 -11.60
N ALA A 239 4.20 3.86 -11.56
CA ALA A 239 5.08 2.97 -12.31
C ALA A 239 5.40 1.64 -11.59
N LEU A 240 5.03 1.49 -10.32
CA LEU A 240 5.26 0.28 -9.53
C LEU A 240 4.11 -0.71 -9.68
N THR A 241 4.45 -1.99 -9.74
CA THR A 241 3.47 -3.06 -9.60
C THR A 241 3.24 -3.35 -8.11
N PRO A 242 1.99 -3.38 -7.63
CA PRO A 242 1.69 -3.83 -6.27
C PRO A 242 2.33 -5.19 -5.99
N ILE A 243 2.87 -5.37 -4.78
CA ILE A 243 3.45 -6.66 -4.40
C ILE A 243 2.33 -7.68 -4.14
N VAL A 244 2.59 -8.95 -4.44
CA VAL A 244 1.66 -10.05 -4.17
C VAL A 244 1.36 -10.10 -2.66
N GLY A 245 0.12 -10.39 -2.27
CA GLY A 245 -0.28 -10.45 -0.85
C GLY A 245 -0.97 -9.19 -0.33
N THR A 246 -1.01 -8.12 -1.13
CA THR A 246 -1.59 -6.84 -0.73
C THR A 246 -3.03 -6.63 -1.23
N GLY A 247 -3.39 -7.24 -2.36
CA GLY A 247 -4.72 -7.15 -2.97
C GLY A 247 -4.89 -6.00 -3.97
N ASN A 248 -5.99 -6.05 -4.72
CA ASN A 248 -6.37 -5.01 -5.68
C ASN A 248 -7.91 -4.84 -5.76
N PRO A 249 -8.49 -3.80 -5.12
CA PRO A 249 -7.83 -2.76 -4.33
C PRO A 249 -7.21 -3.33 -3.04
N GLN A 250 -6.17 -2.67 -2.52
CA GLN A 250 -5.49 -3.11 -1.31
C GLN A 250 -6.44 -3.10 -0.09
N ILE A 251 -6.44 -4.17 0.71
CA ILE A 251 -7.24 -4.26 1.95
C ILE A 251 -6.42 -4.30 3.23
N GLN A 252 -5.09 -4.44 3.15
CA GLN A 252 -4.20 -4.52 4.31
C GLN A 252 -4.34 -3.33 5.27
N GLY A 253 -4.64 -2.15 4.73
CA GLY A 253 -4.83 -0.95 5.54
C GLY A 253 -6.20 -0.88 6.21
N GLN A 254 -7.12 -1.82 5.92
CA GLN A 254 -8.42 -1.94 6.59
C GLN A 254 -8.36 -2.89 7.78
N VAL A 255 -7.54 -3.93 7.67
CA VAL A 255 -7.26 -4.95 8.68
C VAL A 255 -6.01 -5.74 8.25
N GLU A 256 -5.24 -6.25 9.20
CA GLU A 256 -3.97 -6.98 9.03
C GLU A 256 -4.19 -8.34 8.36
N LEU A 257 -4.49 -8.34 7.05
CA LEU A 257 -4.75 -9.52 6.24
C LEU A 257 -3.73 -9.66 5.11
N LEU A 258 -3.35 -10.90 4.80
CA LEU A 258 -2.66 -11.22 3.57
C LEU A 258 -3.69 -11.49 2.47
N ASP A 259 -3.75 -10.62 1.48
CA ASP A 259 -4.73 -10.65 0.39
C ASP A 259 -4.14 -11.28 -0.88
N LEU A 260 -4.62 -12.49 -1.19
CA LEU A 260 -4.28 -13.23 -2.39
C LEU A 260 -5.48 -13.35 -3.33
N THR A 261 -6.52 -12.54 -3.17
CA THR A 261 -7.77 -12.65 -3.93
C THR A 261 -7.60 -12.40 -5.43
N ASP A 262 -6.63 -11.57 -5.80
CA ASP A 262 -6.24 -11.27 -7.18
C ASP A 262 -5.19 -12.24 -7.75
N VAL A 263 -4.67 -13.15 -6.92
CA VAL A 263 -3.68 -14.16 -7.31
C VAL A 263 -4.36 -15.40 -7.88
N THR A 264 -3.82 -15.94 -8.97
CA THR A 264 -4.28 -17.21 -9.54
C THR A 264 -3.26 -18.33 -9.28
N GLY A 265 -3.73 -19.54 -8.95
CA GLY A 265 -2.85 -20.70 -8.76
C GLY A 265 -2.34 -20.83 -7.32
N THR A 266 -1.13 -21.33 -7.15
CA THR A 266 -0.48 -21.49 -5.84
C THR A 266 0.83 -20.72 -5.85
N VAL A 267 1.05 -19.90 -4.83
CA VAL A 267 2.29 -19.14 -4.59
C VAL A 267 3.02 -19.71 -3.38
N THR A 268 4.35 -19.67 -3.37
CA THR A 268 5.15 -20.16 -2.24
C THR A 268 5.77 -18.96 -1.55
N PRO A 269 5.31 -18.58 -0.35
CA PRO A 269 5.92 -17.47 0.36
C PRO A 269 7.27 -17.89 0.96
N GLU A 270 8.21 -16.95 1.01
CA GLU A 270 9.29 -16.95 2.00
C GLU A 270 8.80 -16.19 3.23
N ILE A 271 8.96 -16.82 4.41
CA ILE A 271 8.54 -16.25 5.69
C ILE A 271 9.79 -15.87 6.46
N VAL A 272 9.99 -14.58 6.66
CA VAL A 272 11.08 -14.05 7.47
C VAL A 272 10.52 -13.70 8.85
N VAL A 273 11.18 -14.18 9.90
CA VAL A 273 10.73 -14.02 11.28
C VAL A 273 11.86 -13.45 12.14
N SER A 274 11.56 -12.42 12.92
CA SER A 274 12.32 -12.02 14.10
C SER A 274 11.43 -12.06 15.34
N SER A 275 12.04 -12.18 16.52
CA SER A 275 11.31 -12.31 17.78
C SER A 275 12.23 -11.93 18.93
N GLN A 276 11.74 -11.09 19.85
CA GLN A 276 12.37 -10.83 21.15
C GLN A 276 11.58 -11.43 22.33
N ALA A 277 10.57 -12.25 22.04
CA ALA A 277 9.72 -12.89 23.03
C ALA A 277 10.48 -13.78 24.02
N VAL A 278 9.99 -13.78 25.26
CA VAL A 278 10.36 -14.82 26.25
C VAL A 278 9.56 -16.10 26.02
N PHE A 279 8.37 -16.00 25.44
CA PHE A 279 7.53 -17.16 25.15
C PHE A 279 7.98 -17.91 23.90
N GLU A 280 7.76 -19.22 23.91
CA GLU A 280 7.93 -20.07 22.73
C GLU A 280 6.63 -20.07 21.93
N ASN A 281 6.48 -19.10 21.05
CA ASN A 281 5.24 -18.87 20.32
C ASN A 281 5.09 -19.76 19.07
N SER A 282 3.85 -20.04 18.68
CA SER A 282 3.54 -20.59 17.36
C SER A 282 2.82 -19.55 16.51
N PHE A 283 3.14 -19.51 15.22
CA PHE A 283 2.55 -18.60 14.25
C PHE A 283 1.89 -19.36 13.11
N GLY A 284 0.82 -18.81 12.54
CA GLY A 284 0.24 -19.32 11.32
C GLY A 284 -0.71 -18.34 10.65
N PHE A 285 -1.25 -18.76 9.51
CA PHE A 285 -2.33 -18.07 8.81
C PHE A 285 -3.55 -18.99 8.71
N TYR A 286 -4.74 -18.43 8.67
CA TYR A 286 -5.99 -19.16 8.37
C TYR A 286 -6.83 -18.37 7.38
N GLN A 287 -7.65 -19.08 6.62
CA GLN A 287 -8.50 -18.45 5.62
C GLN A 287 -9.74 -17.82 6.27
N VAL A 288 -10.07 -16.60 5.84
CA VAL A 288 -11.32 -15.89 6.13
C VAL A 288 -12.12 -15.69 4.84
N ASP A 289 -13.44 -15.57 4.98
CA ASP A 289 -14.36 -15.41 3.84
C ASP A 289 -14.34 -13.99 3.27
N ASP A 290 -14.10 -12.99 4.13
CA ASP A 290 -14.08 -11.56 3.80
C ASP A 290 -13.30 -10.76 4.87
N ALA A 291 -13.14 -9.45 4.64
CA ALA A 291 -12.39 -8.55 5.51
C ALA A 291 -12.97 -8.39 6.94
N SER A 292 -14.19 -8.88 7.22
CA SER A 292 -14.72 -8.90 8.59
C SER A 292 -14.14 -10.04 9.44
N GLY A 293 -13.32 -10.91 8.84
CA GLY A 293 -12.72 -12.06 9.53
C GLY A 293 -13.63 -13.26 9.65
N LYS A 294 -14.79 -13.25 9.00
CA LYS A 294 -15.78 -14.31 9.09
C LYS A 294 -15.24 -15.65 8.56
N ILE A 295 -15.64 -16.75 9.20
CA ILE A 295 -15.38 -18.12 8.73
C ILE A 295 -16.70 -18.90 8.70
N GLY A 296 -17.26 -19.08 7.51
CA GLY A 296 -18.53 -19.75 7.27
C GLY A 296 -19.73 -19.01 7.90
N ASN A 297 -20.09 -19.37 9.13
CA ASN A 297 -21.18 -18.72 9.88
C ASN A 297 -20.70 -18.08 11.19
N LEU A 298 -19.40 -18.13 11.47
CA LEU A 298 -18.81 -17.61 12.70
C LEU A 298 -18.13 -16.27 12.42
N ASN A 299 -18.47 -15.27 13.20
CA ASN A 299 -17.75 -14.00 13.24
C ASN A 299 -16.65 -14.08 14.31
N PRO A 300 -15.59 -13.25 14.20
CA PRO A 300 -14.61 -13.10 15.26
C PRO A 300 -15.26 -12.87 16.63
N GLY A 301 -14.93 -13.72 17.62
CA GLY A 301 -15.50 -13.71 18.97
C GLY A 301 -16.66 -14.68 19.21
N ASP A 302 -17.23 -15.27 18.16
CA ASP A 302 -18.24 -16.33 18.31
C ASP A 302 -17.63 -17.59 18.93
N ALA A 303 -18.44 -18.34 19.69
CA ALA A 303 -18.01 -19.60 20.27
C ALA A 303 -17.60 -20.60 19.17
N GLY A 304 -16.37 -21.12 19.26
CA GLY A 304 -15.79 -22.03 18.27
C GLY A 304 -15.04 -21.32 17.13
N TYR A 305 -15.02 -19.98 17.08
CA TYR A 305 -14.26 -19.24 16.07
C TYR A 305 -12.76 -19.57 16.14
N ALA A 306 -12.15 -19.42 17.32
CA ALA A 306 -10.71 -19.64 17.49
C ALA A 306 -10.31 -21.10 17.22
N GLU A 307 -11.10 -22.08 17.69
CA GLU A 307 -10.88 -23.50 17.38
C GLU A 307 -10.91 -23.73 15.87
N LEU A 308 -11.91 -23.19 15.17
CA LEU A 308 -12.05 -23.35 13.72
C LEU A 308 -10.89 -22.70 12.96
N ALA A 309 -10.55 -21.46 13.30
CA ALA A 309 -9.44 -20.71 12.70
C ALA A 309 -8.12 -21.48 12.82
N VAL A 310 -7.74 -21.85 14.05
CA VAL A 310 -6.48 -22.56 14.33
C VAL A 310 -6.48 -23.98 13.72
N SER A 311 -7.61 -24.68 13.73
CA SER A 311 -7.71 -26.02 13.10
C SER A 311 -7.57 -26.00 11.58
N ASN A 312 -7.93 -24.87 10.95
CA ASN A 312 -7.85 -24.65 9.50
C ASN A 312 -6.63 -23.80 9.11
N GLN A 313 -5.59 -23.77 9.93
CA GLN A 313 -4.34 -23.12 9.55
C GLN A 313 -3.84 -23.65 8.20
N VAL A 314 -3.29 -22.76 7.38
CA VAL A 314 -2.75 -23.11 6.07
C VAL A 314 -1.35 -23.70 6.22
N ASP A 315 -1.05 -24.71 5.41
CA ASP A 315 0.29 -25.30 5.35
C ASP A 315 1.19 -24.47 4.42
N LEU A 316 1.97 -23.56 5.03
CA LEU A 316 2.91 -22.70 4.31
C LEU A 316 3.93 -23.48 3.48
N ALA A 317 4.30 -24.70 3.90
CA ALA A 317 5.26 -25.54 3.17
C ALA A 317 4.67 -26.13 1.88
N SER A 318 3.35 -26.24 1.79
CA SER A 318 2.62 -26.66 0.58
C SER A 318 2.32 -25.50 -0.38
N GLY A 319 2.63 -24.27 0.02
CA GLY A 319 2.27 -23.04 -0.69
C GLY A 319 0.85 -22.56 -0.37
N LEU A 320 0.61 -21.28 -0.66
CA LEU A 320 -0.65 -20.59 -0.47
C LEU A 320 -1.46 -20.60 -1.76
N SER A 321 -2.74 -20.97 -1.67
CA SER A 321 -3.65 -20.84 -2.82
C SER A 321 -3.97 -19.37 -3.06
N GLY A 322 -4.04 -18.95 -4.31
CA GLY A 322 -4.64 -17.68 -4.70
C GLY A 322 -6.17 -17.71 -4.64
N GLY A 323 -6.80 -16.55 -4.73
CA GLY A 323 -8.24 -16.37 -4.60
C GLY A 323 -8.75 -16.36 -3.15
N VAL A 324 -7.88 -16.13 -2.16
CA VAL A 324 -8.22 -16.23 -0.73
C VAL A 324 -7.72 -15.01 0.07
N LEU A 325 -8.35 -14.77 1.21
CA LEU A 325 -7.88 -13.87 2.25
C LEU A 325 -7.36 -14.69 3.43
N LEU A 326 -6.20 -14.33 3.95
CA LEU A 326 -5.57 -15.02 5.06
C LEU A 326 -5.34 -14.06 6.22
N ALA A 327 -5.82 -14.43 7.39
CA ALA A 327 -5.55 -13.71 8.64
C ALA A 327 -4.42 -14.40 9.40
N PRO A 328 -3.44 -13.66 9.92
CA PRO A 328 -2.42 -14.24 10.78
C PRO A 328 -2.98 -14.53 12.18
N PHE A 329 -2.29 -15.41 12.90
CA PHE A 329 -2.49 -15.60 14.32
C PHE A 329 -1.19 -15.98 15.02
N LEU A 330 -1.11 -15.67 16.30
CA LEU A 330 -0.08 -16.10 17.24
C LEU A 330 -0.72 -16.98 18.32
N ILE A 331 -0.09 -18.10 18.69
CA ILE A 331 -0.40 -18.84 19.92
C ILE A 331 0.75 -18.57 20.89
N ALA A 332 0.42 -17.92 22.00
CA ALA A 332 1.38 -17.55 23.02
C ALA A 332 1.87 -18.77 23.82
N ASN A 333 3.18 -18.97 23.91
CA ASN A 333 3.83 -19.99 24.73
C ASN A 333 3.31 -21.43 24.55
N GLY A 334 3.06 -21.83 23.30
CA GLY A 334 2.64 -23.20 23.02
C GLY A 334 2.35 -23.47 21.56
N THR A 335 1.93 -24.70 21.30
CA THR A 335 1.67 -25.24 19.97
C THR A 335 0.19 -25.23 19.60
N VAL A 336 -0.08 -25.37 18.30
CA VAL A 336 -1.45 -25.57 17.78
C VAL A 336 -2.13 -26.78 18.43
N GLU A 337 -1.44 -27.90 18.60
CA GLU A 337 -2.00 -29.11 19.21
C GLU A 337 -2.39 -28.87 20.68
N GLU A 338 -1.53 -28.17 21.43
CA GLU A 338 -1.80 -27.80 22.82
C GLU A 338 -2.99 -26.85 22.91
N PHE A 339 -3.06 -25.84 22.05
CA PHE A 339 -4.17 -24.88 22.04
C PHE A 339 -5.51 -25.59 21.79
N LEU A 340 -5.58 -26.42 20.74
CA LEU A 340 -6.80 -27.16 20.39
C LEU A 340 -7.24 -28.15 21.47
N THR A 341 -6.31 -28.60 22.33
CA THR A 341 -6.61 -29.53 23.43
C THR A 341 -6.98 -28.81 24.72
N GLN A 342 -6.28 -27.73 25.05
CA GLN A 342 -6.32 -27.11 26.38
C GLN A 342 -7.15 -25.82 26.43
N ASN A 343 -7.22 -25.07 25.33
CA ASN A 343 -7.96 -23.81 25.26
C ASN A 343 -8.61 -23.55 23.87
N PRO A 344 -9.33 -24.50 23.26
CA PRO A 344 -9.88 -24.33 21.90
C PRO A 344 -10.88 -23.16 21.80
N THR A 345 -11.52 -22.81 22.91
CA THR A 345 -12.46 -21.69 23.01
C THR A 345 -11.80 -20.34 23.29
N ASN A 346 -10.47 -20.28 23.29
CA ASN A 346 -9.65 -19.10 23.56
C ASN A 346 -10.09 -18.28 24.79
N GLN A 347 -10.28 -18.94 25.94
CA GLN A 347 -10.76 -18.27 27.15
C GLN A 347 -9.61 -17.61 27.92
N GLN A 348 -9.94 -16.57 28.68
CA GLN A 348 -9.01 -15.91 29.60
C GLN A 348 -8.49 -16.90 30.68
N GLY A 349 -7.22 -16.73 31.08
CA GLY A 349 -6.65 -17.39 32.26
C GLY A 349 -6.19 -18.83 32.04
N SER A 350 -6.19 -19.31 30.80
CA SER A 350 -5.57 -20.61 30.43
C SER A 350 -4.05 -20.55 30.43
N GLY A 351 -3.45 -19.36 30.23
CA GLY A 351 -2.03 -19.18 29.99
C GLY A 351 -1.56 -19.64 28.60
N LEU A 352 -2.50 -20.03 27.73
CA LEU A 352 -2.29 -20.48 26.36
C LEU A 352 -3.38 -19.85 25.50
N ASN A 353 -3.13 -18.63 25.05
CA ASN A 353 -4.07 -17.83 24.27
C ASN A 353 -3.61 -17.74 22.81
N ALA A 354 -4.59 -17.68 21.91
CA ALA A 354 -4.36 -17.33 20.52
C ALA A 354 -4.75 -15.86 20.31
N TYR A 355 -3.94 -15.10 19.60
CA TYR A 355 -4.21 -13.72 19.24
C TYR A 355 -4.32 -13.57 17.73
N PHE A 356 -5.31 -12.80 17.31
CA PHE A 356 -5.76 -12.61 15.94
C PHE A 356 -5.82 -11.11 15.63
N SER A 357 -5.80 -10.76 14.33
CA SER A 357 -6.00 -9.36 13.88
C SER A 357 -7.34 -8.76 14.30
N PHE A 358 -8.32 -9.59 14.65
CA PHE A 358 -9.67 -9.13 15.01
C PHE A 358 -9.81 -9.02 16.52
N LEU A 359 -9.94 -7.79 17.04
CA LEU A 359 -10.07 -7.53 18.49
C LEU A 359 -11.13 -8.41 19.16
N SER A 360 -12.29 -8.62 18.51
CA SER A 360 -13.37 -9.41 19.11
C SER A 360 -13.03 -10.91 19.23
N ALA A 361 -12.07 -11.44 18.46
CA ALA A 361 -11.56 -12.80 18.61
C ALA A 361 -10.52 -12.94 19.75
N ASN A 362 -9.97 -11.82 20.22
CA ASN A 362 -9.00 -11.79 21.32
C ASN A 362 -9.73 -11.73 22.68
N PRO A 363 -9.38 -12.60 23.65
CA PRO A 363 -10.14 -12.75 24.89
C PRO A 363 -10.06 -11.55 25.84
N ASP A 364 -9.06 -10.69 25.68
CA ASP A 364 -8.88 -9.40 26.33
C ASP A 364 -9.47 -8.23 25.54
N GLN A 365 -9.92 -8.45 24.30
CA GLN A 365 -10.29 -7.39 23.35
C GLN A 365 -9.14 -6.43 23.05
N PHE A 366 -7.90 -6.86 23.29
CA PHE A 366 -6.71 -6.08 22.98
C PHE A 366 -6.29 -6.32 21.52
N ASP A 367 -5.70 -5.30 20.91
CA ASP A 367 -5.16 -5.42 19.57
C ASP A 367 -3.70 -5.87 19.62
N HIS A 368 -3.52 -7.16 19.35
CA HIS A 368 -2.23 -7.84 19.44
C HIS A 368 -1.45 -7.81 18.15
N VAL A 369 -2.01 -7.35 17.03
CA VAL A 369 -1.36 -7.42 15.72
C VAL A 369 -1.20 -6.01 15.17
N ARG A 370 -0.02 -5.67 14.66
CA ARG A 370 0.19 -4.42 13.93
C ARG A 370 0.61 -4.69 12.51
N LEU A 371 0.20 -3.82 11.60
CA LEU A 371 0.75 -3.75 10.26
C LEU A 371 1.98 -2.84 10.25
N LEU A 372 3.13 -3.36 9.87
CA LEU A 372 4.37 -2.58 9.77
C LEU A 372 4.70 -2.13 8.34
N GLY A 373 3.93 -2.55 7.36
CA GLY A 373 4.19 -2.30 5.94
C GLY A 373 3.46 -3.32 5.08
N ASP A 374 3.70 -3.31 3.77
CA ASP A 374 3.12 -4.34 2.91
C ASP A 374 3.60 -5.73 3.36
N ASN A 375 2.67 -6.64 3.64
CA ASN A 375 2.94 -8.01 4.09
C ASN A 375 3.82 -8.16 5.35
N GLN A 376 3.91 -7.13 6.18
CA GLN A 376 4.70 -7.17 7.41
C GLN A 376 3.81 -7.00 8.64
N PHE A 377 3.81 -7.99 9.52
CA PHE A 377 2.95 -8.07 10.70
C PHE A 377 3.78 -8.20 11.96
N SER A 378 3.40 -7.52 13.04
CA SER A 378 4.06 -7.64 14.34
C SER A 378 3.07 -7.98 15.45
N PHE A 379 3.56 -8.57 16.54
CA PHE A 379 2.71 -9.15 17.57
C PHE A 379 3.15 -8.81 18.99
N GLU A 380 2.17 -8.66 19.87
CA GLU A 380 2.30 -8.82 21.33
C GLU A 380 1.84 -10.23 21.74
N ASP A 381 2.61 -10.93 22.55
CA ASP A 381 2.33 -12.31 22.97
C ASP A 381 1.73 -12.44 24.38
N THR A 382 1.61 -11.31 25.09
CA THR A 382 1.18 -11.28 26.48
C THR A 382 -0.20 -10.67 26.62
N PHE A 383 -1.09 -11.39 27.31
CA PHE A 383 -2.49 -11.00 27.52
C PHE A 383 -2.61 -9.56 28.04
N GLY A 384 -3.40 -8.73 27.36
CA GLY A 384 -3.55 -7.31 27.66
C GLY A 384 -2.42 -6.41 27.14
N GLY A 385 -1.55 -6.92 26.26
CA GLY A 385 -0.58 -6.13 25.51
C GLY A 385 0.81 -5.98 26.15
N GLY A 386 1.22 -6.90 27.03
CA GLY A 386 2.64 -7.00 27.45
C GLY A 386 3.32 -5.68 27.82
N ASP A 387 4.44 -5.40 27.17
CA ASP A 387 5.21 -4.16 27.23
C ASP A 387 4.99 -3.20 26.05
N LEU A 388 4.10 -3.55 25.11
CA LEU A 388 3.59 -2.70 24.03
C LEU A 388 4.65 -2.27 23.00
N ASP A 389 5.72 -3.04 22.83
CA ASP A 389 6.73 -2.82 21.79
C ASP A 389 6.50 -3.66 20.52
N TYR A 390 5.60 -4.64 20.59
CA TYR A 390 5.14 -5.52 19.51
C TYR A 390 6.27 -6.27 18.79
N ASP A 391 7.41 -6.49 19.44
CA ASP A 391 8.55 -7.21 18.85
C ASP A 391 8.67 -8.67 19.32
N ASP A 392 7.69 -9.15 20.10
CA ASP A 392 7.56 -10.57 20.49
C ASP A 392 7.55 -11.49 19.26
N LEU A 393 6.94 -11.05 18.17
CA LEU A 393 7.09 -11.67 16.85
C LEU A 393 6.92 -10.62 15.76
N VAL A 394 7.86 -10.55 14.82
CA VAL A 394 7.69 -9.81 13.57
C VAL A 394 7.79 -10.80 12.41
N VAL A 395 6.84 -10.74 11.50
CA VAL A 395 6.73 -11.63 10.34
C VAL A 395 6.64 -10.81 9.06
N GLU A 396 7.54 -11.07 8.13
CA GLU A 396 7.48 -10.55 6.75
C GLU A 396 7.20 -11.70 5.78
N VAL A 397 6.22 -11.49 4.88
CA VAL A 397 5.85 -12.46 3.85
C VAL A 397 6.32 -11.96 2.47
N ILE A 398 7.28 -12.69 1.88
CA ILE A 398 7.89 -12.36 0.59
C ILE A 398 7.44 -13.37 -0.46
N PHE A 399 7.12 -12.91 -1.67
CA PHE A 399 6.63 -13.74 -2.79
C PHE A 399 7.52 -13.71 -4.02
#